data_AF-A0A9D2SDU5-F1
#
_entry.id   AF-A0A9D2SDU5-F1
#
_cell.length_a   1.000
_cell.length_b   1.000
_cell.length_c   1.000
_cell.angle_alpha   90.00
_cell.angle_beta   90.00
_cell.angle_gamma   90.00
#
_symmetry.space_group_name_H-M   'P 1'
#
loop_
_entity.id
_entity.type
_entity.pdbx_description
1 polymer ?
#
loop_
_entity_poly.entity_id
_entity_poly.type
_entity_poly.pdbx_seq_one_letter_code
_entity_poly.pdbx_strand_id
1 'polypeptide(L)'
;MEKASAKNLQFCILSAVGMILVVMGHVEEGMLTVGGLFPYYSFHIALFLFISGYFYREEEESHIGAWLVRKAKTLLLPYLVWNLLYGLLVCLMRACGFYIGNEPSLRTLFLDPFLSGHQFLYNAPAWFVPALFLAEAANLILRRILGLFRLRGEWLIGGLYLCMGMAAVWLSQNGYVYDWYRIPGRILYMLPCYQMGRLYRTKLERLDRAPGWLYFGVLLAVQLILASCCNGLAVSAAWCNGFSNGLLTPYLTAATGIAFWLRVSRDLAPALGKSRFWLYFGSHTFAVMMHQVLSFFAVKGAFALAGRLFGIFADFDREAFLTDVYYVYLPGGLDPFRMLYVAAGIALPLFLCRLLDLLERRLPWKLTKILR
;
A
#
# COMPACT_ATOMS: atom_id res chain seq x y z
N MET A 1 11.47 -25.15 7.11
CA MET A 1 10.22 -24.53 6.63
C MET A 1 9.08 -25.19 7.36
N GLU A 2 8.60 -24.59 8.43
CA GLU A 2 7.34 -24.98 9.06
C GLU A 2 6.24 -24.88 7.99
N LYS A 3 5.39 -25.90 7.83
CA LYS A 3 4.29 -25.85 6.84
C LYS A 3 3.44 -24.63 7.16
N ALA A 4 3.48 -23.62 6.29
CA ALA A 4 2.63 -22.45 6.44
C ALA A 4 1.17 -22.93 6.55
N SER A 5 0.47 -22.51 7.60
CA SER A 5 -0.95 -22.85 7.76
C SER A 5 -1.74 -22.34 6.55
N ALA A 6 -2.87 -22.99 6.21
CA ALA A 6 -3.74 -22.53 5.13
C ALA A 6 -4.18 -21.06 5.29
N LYS A 7 -4.23 -20.56 6.53
CA LYS A 7 -4.50 -19.14 6.83
C LYS A 7 -3.33 -18.23 6.47
N ASN A 8 -2.11 -18.62 6.82
CA ASN A 8 -0.90 -17.87 6.42
C ASN A 8 -0.79 -17.82 4.90
N LEU A 9 -1.24 -18.87 4.22
CA LEU A 9 -1.31 -18.94 2.76
C LEU A 9 -2.32 -17.93 2.18
N GLN A 10 -3.54 -17.90 2.71
CA GLN A 10 -4.56 -16.92 2.29
C GLN A 10 -4.05 -15.48 2.40
N PHE A 11 -3.45 -15.10 3.53
CA PHE A 11 -2.94 -13.74 3.75
C PHE A 11 -1.68 -13.43 2.92
N CYS A 12 -0.86 -14.43 2.61
CA CYS A 12 0.26 -14.30 1.67
C CYS A 12 -0.26 -13.99 0.25
N ILE A 13 -1.26 -14.74 -0.22
CA ILE A 13 -1.91 -14.47 -1.52
C ILE A 13 -2.62 -13.12 -1.50
N LEU A 14 -3.34 -12.78 -0.43
CA LEU A 14 -4.02 -11.48 -0.29
C LEU A 14 -3.05 -10.31 -0.36
N SER A 15 -1.86 -10.46 0.23
CA SER A 15 -0.80 -9.44 0.20
C SER A 15 -0.25 -9.28 -1.23
N ALA A 16 -0.03 -10.38 -1.95
CA ALA A 16 0.40 -10.36 -3.36
C ALA A 16 -0.67 -9.69 -4.25
N VAL A 17 -1.93 -10.09 -4.11
CA VAL A 17 -3.06 -9.49 -4.85
C VAL A 17 -3.21 -8.00 -4.50
N GLY A 18 -3.17 -7.64 -3.22
CA GLY A 18 -3.19 -6.25 -2.77
C GLY A 18 -2.09 -5.42 -3.41
N MET A 19 -0.88 -5.98 -3.55
CA MET A 19 0.22 -5.30 -4.20
C MET A 19 0.03 -5.15 -5.71
N ILE A 20 -0.56 -6.14 -6.39
CA ILE A 20 -0.97 -6.01 -7.81
C ILE A 20 -1.93 -4.83 -7.96
N LEU A 21 -2.94 -4.71 -7.10
CA LEU A 21 -3.94 -3.63 -7.15
C LEU A 21 -3.29 -2.25 -6.92
N VAL A 22 -2.27 -2.18 -6.07
CA VAL A 22 -1.46 -0.97 -5.88
C VAL A 22 -0.72 -0.62 -7.17
N VAL A 23 0.02 -1.57 -7.77
CA VAL A 23 0.78 -1.36 -9.02
C VAL A 23 -0.15 -0.90 -10.14
N MET A 24 -1.28 -1.60 -10.34
CA MET A 24 -2.28 -1.26 -11.37
C MET A 24 -2.87 0.14 -11.16
N GLY A 25 -3.14 0.53 -9.91
CA GLY A 25 -3.65 1.86 -9.59
C GLY A 25 -2.67 3.00 -9.92
N HIS A 26 -1.37 2.76 -9.91
CA HIS A 26 -0.38 3.79 -10.24
C HIS A 26 -0.18 3.98 -11.75
N VAL A 27 -0.65 3.03 -12.56
CA VAL A 27 -0.64 3.11 -14.03
C VAL A 27 -2.05 3.17 -14.60
N GLU A 28 -3.04 3.53 -13.77
CA GLU A 28 -4.47 3.68 -14.09
C GLU A 28 -5.08 2.49 -14.83
N GLU A 29 -4.57 1.30 -14.59
CA GLU A 29 -5.03 0.09 -15.26
C GLU A 29 -6.23 -0.50 -14.53
N GLY A 30 -7.43 -0.43 -15.09
CA GLY A 30 -8.69 -0.73 -14.40
C GLY A 30 -9.16 -2.19 -14.42
N MET A 31 -8.45 -3.14 -15.03
CA MET A 31 -8.96 -4.49 -15.31
C MET A 31 -9.57 -5.22 -14.09
N LEU A 32 -8.98 -5.10 -12.91
CA LEU A 32 -9.45 -5.76 -11.68
C LEU A 32 -10.46 -4.91 -10.87
N THR A 33 -10.95 -3.78 -11.39
CA THR A 33 -11.95 -2.96 -10.68
C THR A 33 -13.37 -3.53 -10.78
N VAL A 34 -13.58 -4.61 -11.55
CA VAL A 34 -14.90 -5.20 -11.84
C VAL A 34 -15.85 -4.14 -12.41
N GLY A 35 -15.46 -3.56 -13.54
CA GLY A 35 -16.24 -2.50 -14.20
C GLY A 35 -16.36 -1.22 -13.38
N GLY A 36 -15.35 -0.89 -12.55
CA GLY A 36 -15.35 0.29 -11.71
C GLY A 36 -16.05 0.14 -10.35
N LEU A 37 -16.65 -1.01 -10.04
CA LEU A 37 -17.33 -1.24 -8.75
C LEU A 37 -16.37 -1.26 -7.55
N PHE A 38 -15.11 -1.63 -7.77
CA PHE A 38 -14.06 -1.65 -6.76
C PHE A 38 -12.86 -0.82 -7.22
N PRO A 39 -12.94 0.53 -7.20
CA PRO A 39 -11.79 1.37 -7.51
C PRO A 39 -10.67 1.11 -6.50
N TYR A 40 -9.45 0.83 -6.95
CA TYR A 40 -8.39 0.39 -6.04
C TYR A 40 -8.12 1.38 -4.90
N TYR A 41 -8.06 2.68 -5.22
CA TYR A 41 -7.84 3.76 -4.26
C TYR A 41 -8.91 3.82 -3.15
N SER A 42 -10.05 3.14 -3.30
CA SER A 42 -11.06 3.06 -2.24
C SER A 42 -10.71 2.06 -1.13
N PHE A 43 -9.81 1.08 -1.37
CA PHE A 43 -9.58 0.00 -0.39
C PHE A 43 -8.15 -0.55 -0.32
N HIS A 44 -7.26 -0.37 -1.30
CA HIS A 44 -5.98 -1.08 -1.32
C HIS A 44 -5.05 -0.72 -0.14
N ILE A 45 -5.04 0.54 0.33
CA ILE A 45 -4.28 0.94 1.53
C ILE A 45 -4.95 0.38 2.79
N ALA A 46 -6.27 0.45 2.85
CA ALA A 46 -7.06 -0.11 3.94
C ALA A 46 -6.86 -1.64 4.05
N LEU A 47 -6.65 -2.33 2.93
CA LEU A 47 -6.35 -3.76 2.89
C LEU A 47 -5.04 -4.09 3.61
N PHE A 48 -3.96 -3.34 3.38
CA PHE A 48 -2.70 -3.58 4.09
C PHE A 48 -2.79 -3.23 5.59
N LEU A 49 -3.57 -2.20 5.96
CA LEU A 49 -3.88 -1.90 7.36
C LEU A 49 -4.69 -3.02 8.01
N PHE A 50 -5.69 -3.55 7.31
CA PHE A 50 -6.49 -4.70 7.75
C PHE A 50 -5.61 -5.93 7.98
N ILE A 51 -4.69 -6.23 7.06
CA ILE A 51 -3.73 -7.34 7.22
C ILE A 51 -2.88 -7.12 8.47
N SER A 52 -2.36 -5.90 8.68
CA SER A 52 -1.55 -5.60 9.87
C SER A 52 -2.36 -5.74 11.17
N GLY A 53 -3.60 -5.28 11.18
CA GLY A 53 -4.51 -5.42 12.32
C GLY A 53 -4.97 -6.86 12.59
N TYR A 54 -5.07 -7.70 11.55
CA TYR A 54 -5.39 -9.12 11.70
C TYR A 54 -4.28 -9.87 12.48
N PHE A 55 -3.01 -9.51 12.23
CA PHE A 55 -1.85 -10.09 12.90
C PHE A 55 -1.42 -9.36 14.18
N TYR A 56 -2.17 -8.35 14.61
CA TYR A 56 -1.95 -7.66 15.89
C TYR A 56 -1.98 -8.63 17.07
N ARG A 57 -1.13 -8.41 18.08
CA ARG A 57 -1.03 -9.24 19.29
C ARG A 57 -1.15 -8.38 20.54
N GLU A 58 -2.04 -8.78 21.46
CA GLU A 58 -2.29 -8.06 22.73
C GLU A 58 -1.07 -8.07 23.66
N GLU A 59 -0.26 -9.13 23.60
CA GLU A 59 0.97 -9.24 24.40
C GLU A 59 1.91 -8.04 24.21
N GLU A 60 1.87 -7.39 23.04
CA GLU A 60 2.71 -6.24 22.70
C GLU A 60 2.37 -4.97 23.51
N GLU A 61 1.16 -4.88 24.07
CA GLU A 61 0.72 -3.76 24.92
C GLU A 61 1.50 -3.65 26.23
N SER A 62 2.12 -4.74 26.69
CA SER A 62 2.87 -4.79 27.94
C SER A 62 4.28 -4.20 27.81
N HIS A 63 4.86 -4.17 26.60
CA HIS A 63 6.26 -3.84 26.34
C HIS A 63 6.41 -2.86 25.17
N ILE A 64 5.71 -1.73 25.24
CA ILE A 64 5.62 -0.73 24.16
C ILE A 64 7.00 -0.25 23.68
N GLY A 65 7.94 0.05 24.59
CA GLY A 65 9.28 0.50 24.21
C GLY A 65 10.07 -0.53 23.41
N ALA A 66 10.06 -1.79 23.86
CA ALA A 66 10.72 -2.88 23.14
C ALA A 66 10.06 -3.16 21.78
N TRP A 67 8.74 -3.03 21.72
CA TRP A 67 7.99 -3.11 20.47
C TRP A 67 8.38 -2.00 19.49
N LEU A 68 8.44 -0.74 19.95
CA LEU A 68 8.81 0.42 19.12
C LEU A 68 10.20 0.24 18.52
N VAL A 69 11.18 -0.16 19.33
CA VAL A 69 12.56 -0.41 18.85
C VAL A 69 12.59 -1.54 17.82
N ARG A 70 11.84 -2.63 18.06
CA ARG A 70 11.76 -3.74 17.12
C ARG A 70 11.15 -3.30 15.78
N LYS A 71 10.01 -2.61 15.82
CA LYS A 71 9.31 -2.13 14.61
C LYS A 71 10.09 -1.06 13.86
N ALA A 72 10.76 -0.15 14.57
CA ALA A 72 11.65 0.82 13.95
C ALA A 72 12.79 0.12 13.19
N LYS A 73 13.38 -0.92 13.77
CA LYS A 73 14.43 -1.71 13.10
C LYS A 73 13.92 -2.52 11.90
N THR A 74 12.68 -3.02 11.94
CA THR A 74 12.15 -3.88 10.87
C THR A 74 11.40 -3.13 9.78
N LEU A 75 10.95 -1.89 10.02
CA LEU A 75 10.17 -1.10 9.05
C LEU A 75 10.88 0.20 8.69
N LEU A 76 11.16 1.04 9.69
CA LEU A 76 11.72 2.38 9.45
C LEU A 76 13.16 2.35 8.97
N LEU A 77 14.00 1.50 9.56
CA LEU A 77 15.41 1.41 9.17
C LEU A 77 15.56 0.96 7.69
N PRO A 78 14.92 -0.12 7.22
CA PRO A 78 14.88 -0.46 5.79
C PRO A 78 14.41 0.68 4.91
N TYR A 79 13.32 1.33 5.31
CA TYR A 79 12.78 2.48 4.58
C TYR A 79 13.80 3.62 4.48
N LEU A 80 14.45 4.01 5.59
CA LEU A 80 15.38 5.13 5.63
C LEU A 80 16.66 4.84 4.82
N VAL A 81 17.14 3.59 4.84
CA VAL A 81 18.26 3.17 3.99
C VAL A 81 17.88 3.31 2.50
N TRP A 82 16.72 2.80 2.11
CA TRP A 82 16.24 2.98 0.73
C TRP A 82 15.98 4.45 0.39
N ASN A 83 15.42 5.22 1.31
CA ASN A 83 15.18 6.66 1.12
C ASN A 83 16.49 7.40 0.83
N LEU A 84 17.57 7.07 1.56
CA LEU A 84 18.89 7.61 1.28
C LEU A 84 19.40 7.21 -0.11
N LEU A 85 19.27 5.93 -0.50
CA LEU A 85 19.66 5.46 -1.83
C LEU A 85 18.87 6.16 -2.95
N TYR A 86 17.58 6.40 -2.75
CA TYR A 86 16.74 7.16 -3.67
C TYR A 86 17.11 8.65 -3.71
N GLY A 87 17.53 9.23 -2.59
CA GLY A 87 18.09 10.58 -2.59
C GLY A 87 19.35 10.69 -3.45
N LEU A 88 20.26 9.71 -3.33
CA LEU A 88 21.45 9.63 -4.19
C LEU A 88 21.07 9.44 -5.66
N LEU A 89 20.05 8.62 -5.94
CA LEU A 89 19.51 8.46 -7.29
C LEU A 89 18.98 9.79 -7.84
N VAL A 90 18.25 10.58 -7.04
CA VAL A 90 17.75 11.90 -7.46
C VAL A 90 18.91 12.83 -7.83
N CYS A 91 20.00 12.85 -7.05
CA CYS A 91 21.20 13.62 -7.41
C CYS A 91 21.76 13.19 -8.78
N LEU A 92 21.87 11.88 -9.02
CA LEU A 92 22.35 11.35 -10.29
C LEU A 92 21.41 11.71 -11.46
N MET A 93 20.10 11.53 -11.27
CA MET A 93 19.10 11.83 -12.29
C MET A 93 19.09 13.33 -12.64
N ARG A 94 19.23 14.21 -11.64
CA ARG A 94 19.38 15.67 -11.85
C ARG A 94 20.63 16.01 -12.66
N ALA A 95 21.76 15.37 -12.37
CA ALA A 95 22.98 15.53 -13.16
C ALA A 95 22.81 15.07 -14.62
N CYS A 96 21.87 14.15 -14.89
CA CYS A 96 21.50 13.71 -16.23
C CYS A 96 20.38 14.54 -16.88
N GLY A 97 19.94 15.64 -16.26
CA GLY A 97 18.91 16.55 -16.81
C GLY A 97 17.46 16.22 -16.45
N PHE A 98 17.22 15.31 -15.49
CA PHE A 98 15.87 15.05 -14.97
C PHE A 98 15.51 16.00 -13.82
N TYR A 99 14.26 16.47 -13.79
CA TYR A 99 13.75 17.38 -12.77
C TYR A 99 12.65 16.73 -11.91
N ILE A 100 12.90 15.50 -11.48
CA ILE A 100 11.96 14.69 -10.69
C ILE A 100 12.44 14.60 -9.24
N GLY A 101 11.55 14.93 -8.29
CA GLY A 101 11.80 14.84 -6.84
C GLY A 101 12.67 15.97 -6.29
N ASN A 102 12.66 16.12 -4.97
CA ASN A 102 13.41 17.12 -4.21
C ASN A 102 14.86 16.69 -3.98
N GLU A 103 15.75 17.66 -3.75
CA GLU A 103 17.14 17.37 -3.44
C GLU A 103 17.31 16.75 -2.04
N PRO A 104 18.33 15.89 -1.84
CA PRO A 104 18.64 15.34 -0.53
C PRO A 104 19.02 16.43 0.48
N SER A 105 18.33 16.45 1.59
CA SER A 105 18.56 17.31 2.74
C SER A 105 18.14 16.56 4.01
N LEU A 106 18.50 17.06 5.19
CA LEU A 106 18.04 16.45 6.45
C LEU A 106 16.52 16.37 6.52
N ARG A 107 15.83 17.36 5.95
CA ARG A 107 14.37 17.36 5.86
C ARG A 107 13.84 16.25 4.96
N THR A 108 14.34 16.13 3.73
CA THR A 108 13.85 15.10 2.78
C THR A 108 14.23 13.68 3.23
N LEU A 109 15.34 13.52 3.95
CA LEU A 109 15.78 12.22 4.45
C LEU A 109 15.02 11.74 5.68
N PHE A 110 14.68 12.63 6.62
CA PHE A 110 14.17 12.23 7.94
C PHE A 110 12.80 12.79 8.31
N LEU A 111 12.39 13.93 7.77
CA LEU A 111 11.14 14.60 8.16
C LEU A 111 10.02 14.41 7.12
N ASP A 112 10.30 14.68 5.85
CA ASP A 112 9.32 14.54 4.78
C ASP A 112 8.75 13.13 4.62
N PRO A 113 9.46 12.02 4.92
CA PRO A 113 8.87 10.68 5.01
C PRO A 113 7.62 10.59 5.88
N PHE A 114 7.59 11.36 6.99
CA PHE A 114 6.46 11.43 7.89
C PHE A 114 5.46 12.51 7.49
N LEU A 115 5.85 13.54 6.74
CA LEU A 115 4.94 14.61 6.30
C LEU A 115 4.21 14.26 5.02
N SER A 116 4.89 14.34 3.86
CA SER A 116 4.30 14.04 2.56
C SER A 116 4.55 12.59 2.15
N GLY A 117 5.75 12.06 2.43
CA GLY A 117 6.25 10.78 1.94
C GLY A 117 6.54 10.74 0.44
N HIS A 118 6.51 11.89 -0.24
CA HIS A 118 6.66 12.03 -1.69
C HIS A 118 7.92 12.82 -2.08
N GLN A 119 8.90 12.94 -1.19
CA GLN A 119 10.09 13.77 -1.37
C GLN A 119 10.89 13.45 -2.64
N PHE A 120 11.07 12.18 -2.99
CA PHE A 120 11.93 11.78 -4.12
C PHE A 120 11.14 11.23 -5.31
N LEU A 121 9.82 11.03 -5.16
CA LEU A 121 8.88 10.54 -6.18
C LEU A 121 9.14 9.11 -6.72
N TYR A 122 10.39 8.71 -6.97
CA TYR A 122 10.78 7.37 -7.45
C TYR A 122 10.42 6.22 -6.49
N ASN A 123 10.26 6.53 -5.20
CA ASN A 123 9.81 5.61 -4.16
C ASN A 123 8.55 6.14 -3.44
N ALA A 124 7.78 7.03 -4.08
CA ALA A 124 6.58 7.64 -3.50
C ALA A 124 5.64 6.65 -2.80
N PRO A 125 5.31 5.46 -3.35
CA PRO A 125 4.39 4.53 -2.70
C PRO A 125 4.85 4.05 -1.31
N ALA A 126 6.15 4.17 -1.01
CA ALA A 126 6.71 3.82 0.29
C ALA A 126 6.31 4.80 1.43
N TRP A 127 5.62 5.92 1.13
CA TRP A 127 5.00 6.79 2.14
C TRP A 127 4.17 6.02 3.18
N PHE A 128 3.61 4.88 2.75
CA PHE A 128 2.80 4.01 3.60
C PHE A 128 3.59 3.43 4.78
N VAL A 129 4.91 3.24 4.67
CA VAL A 129 5.72 2.59 5.73
C VAL A 129 5.82 3.44 7.00
N PRO A 130 6.26 4.73 6.93
CA PRO A 130 6.18 5.62 8.08
C PRO A 130 4.75 5.79 8.62
N ALA A 131 3.76 5.89 7.74
CA ALA A 131 2.36 6.05 8.15
C ALA A 131 1.83 4.82 8.90
N LEU A 132 2.14 3.61 8.44
CA LEU A 132 1.80 2.36 9.10
C LEU A 132 2.46 2.27 10.46
N PHE A 133 3.76 2.60 10.57
CA PHE A 133 4.46 2.62 11.85
C PHE A 133 3.76 3.53 12.87
N LEU A 134 3.38 4.75 12.45
CA LEU A 134 2.66 5.70 13.31
C LEU A 134 1.26 5.20 13.69
N ALA A 135 0.52 4.61 12.75
CA ALA A 135 -0.80 4.05 13.02
C ALA A 135 -0.76 2.87 14.01
N GLU A 136 0.23 1.97 13.86
CA GLU A 136 0.42 0.85 14.79
C GLU A 136 0.83 1.33 16.19
N ALA A 137 1.75 2.31 16.26
CA ALA A 137 2.16 2.93 17.53
C ALA A 137 0.98 3.64 18.22
N ALA A 138 0.17 4.38 17.46
CA ALA A 138 -1.03 5.03 17.95
C ALA A 138 -2.04 4.00 18.48
N ASN A 139 -2.29 2.91 17.75
CA ASN A 139 -3.15 1.82 18.21
C ASN A 139 -2.69 1.25 19.55
N LEU A 140 -1.39 0.98 19.71
CA LEU A 140 -0.84 0.46 20.98
C LEU A 140 -1.03 1.44 22.14
N ILE A 141 -0.72 2.72 21.93
CA ILE A 141 -0.88 3.76 22.96
C ILE A 141 -2.35 3.90 23.35
N LEU A 142 -3.25 3.98 22.37
CA LEU A 142 -4.69 4.12 22.61
C LEU A 142 -5.26 2.91 23.33
N ARG A 143 -4.90 1.68 22.92
CA ARG A 143 -5.33 0.45 23.61
C ARG A 143 -4.81 0.38 25.03
N ARG A 144 -3.56 0.80 25.27
CA ARG A 144 -3.01 0.89 26.63
C ARG A 144 -3.83 1.85 27.48
N ILE A 145 -4.15 3.05 26.97
CA ILE A 145 -4.98 4.04 27.67
C ILE A 145 -6.37 3.48 27.96
N LEU A 146 -7.05 2.91 26.96
CA LEU A 146 -8.37 2.28 27.14
C LEU A 146 -8.32 1.13 28.15
N GLY A 147 -7.21 0.39 28.18
CA GLY A 147 -6.94 -0.64 29.17
C GLY A 147 -6.88 -0.14 30.61
N LEU A 148 -6.44 1.10 30.84
CA LEU A 148 -6.46 1.75 32.17
C LEU A 148 -7.90 1.96 32.66
N PHE A 149 -8.82 2.25 31.74
CA PHE A 149 -10.25 2.41 32.01
C PHE A 149 -11.06 1.10 31.90
N ARG A 150 -10.39 -0.05 31.75
CA ARG A 150 -11.01 -1.38 31.54
C ARG A 150 -11.90 -1.47 30.28
N LEU A 151 -11.71 -0.57 29.31
CA LEU A 151 -12.46 -0.52 28.05
C LEU A 151 -11.78 -1.37 26.96
N ARG A 152 -11.78 -2.70 27.14
CA ARG A 152 -11.08 -3.65 26.24
C ARG A 152 -11.97 -4.33 25.19
N GLY A 153 -13.25 -3.97 25.10
CA GLY A 153 -14.18 -4.58 24.16
C GLY A 153 -13.82 -4.24 22.71
N GLU A 154 -13.55 -5.24 21.87
CA GLU A 154 -13.15 -5.00 20.47
C GLU A 154 -14.19 -4.22 19.65
N TRP A 155 -15.49 -4.41 19.93
CA TRP A 155 -16.56 -3.63 19.32
C TRP A 155 -16.59 -2.17 19.79
N LEU A 156 -16.30 -1.93 21.07
CA LEU A 156 -16.20 -0.58 21.64
C LEU A 156 -15.00 0.16 21.03
N ILE A 157 -13.84 -0.50 20.95
CA ILE A 157 -12.65 0.04 20.30
C ILE A 157 -12.94 0.31 18.81
N GLY A 158 -13.66 -0.59 18.15
CA GLY A 158 -14.17 -0.42 16.79
C GLY A 158 -15.00 0.85 16.61
N GLY A 159 -16.00 1.05 17.47
CA GLY A 159 -16.85 2.25 17.44
C GLY A 159 -16.05 3.53 17.68
N LEU A 160 -15.16 3.53 18.69
CA LEU A 160 -14.30 4.68 18.99
C LEU A 160 -13.38 5.02 17.80
N TYR A 161 -12.74 4.01 17.21
CA TYR A 161 -11.84 4.22 16.08
C TYR A 161 -12.60 4.74 14.87
N LEU A 162 -13.80 4.20 14.60
CA LEU A 162 -14.67 4.71 13.55
C LEU A 162 -15.06 6.17 13.78
N CYS A 163 -15.41 6.57 15.00
CA CYS A 163 -15.70 7.97 15.33
C CYS A 163 -14.48 8.88 15.08
N MET A 164 -13.28 8.46 15.49
CA MET A 164 -12.04 9.19 15.21
C MET A 164 -11.77 9.31 13.70
N GLY A 165 -12.00 8.23 12.96
CA GLY A 165 -11.87 8.23 11.51
C GLY A 165 -12.89 9.13 10.81
N MET A 166 -14.14 9.13 11.26
CA MET A 166 -15.18 10.03 10.75
C MET A 166 -14.85 11.50 11.04
N ALA A 167 -14.29 11.79 12.21
CA ALA A 167 -13.80 13.12 12.55
C ALA A 167 -12.66 13.55 11.61
N ALA A 168 -11.71 12.66 11.29
CA ALA A 168 -10.65 12.95 10.33
C ALA A 168 -11.18 13.23 8.92
N VAL A 169 -12.18 12.47 8.47
CA VAL A 169 -12.87 12.71 7.18
C VAL A 169 -13.56 14.07 7.18
N TRP A 170 -14.31 14.39 8.24
CA TRP A 170 -15.00 15.68 8.39
C TRP A 170 -14.01 16.85 8.39
N LEU A 171 -12.91 16.73 9.15
CA LEU A 171 -11.86 17.76 9.20
C LEU A 171 -11.24 17.98 7.82
N SER A 172 -10.99 16.91 7.07
CA SER A 172 -10.45 16.98 5.71
C SER A 172 -11.43 17.66 4.75
N GLN A 173 -12.71 17.30 4.78
CA GLN A 173 -13.76 17.91 3.94
C GLN A 173 -13.87 19.42 4.15
N ASN A 174 -13.60 19.89 5.37
CA ASN A 174 -13.63 21.32 5.71
C ASN A 174 -12.26 22.01 5.56
N GLY A 175 -11.26 21.35 4.96
CA GLY A 175 -9.96 21.94 4.67
C GLY A 175 -9.01 22.07 5.86
N TYR A 176 -9.31 21.44 7.01
CA TYR A 176 -8.48 21.52 8.22
C TYR A 176 -7.29 20.54 8.23
N VAL A 177 -7.22 19.61 7.28
CA VAL A 177 -6.13 18.62 7.17
C VAL A 177 -5.12 19.06 6.10
N TYR A 178 -4.20 19.96 6.49
CA TYR A 178 -3.13 20.48 5.63
C TYR A 178 -1.76 20.38 6.33
N ASP A 179 -0.67 20.44 5.56
CA ASP A 179 0.71 20.36 6.03
C ASP A 179 0.95 19.33 7.14
N TRP A 180 1.28 19.80 8.35
CA TRP A 180 1.56 18.97 9.53
C TRP A 180 0.33 18.25 10.05
N TYR A 181 -0.86 18.82 9.87
CA TYR A 181 -2.14 18.20 10.27
C TYR A 181 -2.47 16.94 9.45
N ARG A 182 -1.77 16.70 8.32
CA ARG A 182 -1.88 15.43 7.57
C ARG A 182 -1.35 14.24 8.35
N ILE A 183 -0.43 14.42 9.29
CA ILE A 183 0.07 13.33 10.14
C ILE A 183 -1.07 12.78 11.02
N PRO A 184 -1.67 13.58 11.94
CA PRO A 184 -2.78 13.09 12.76
C PRO A 184 -3.98 12.71 11.90
N GLY A 185 -4.28 13.46 10.82
CA GLY A 185 -5.36 13.12 9.89
C GLY A 185 -5.24 11.69 9.32
N ARG A 186 -4.03 11.30 8.86
CA ARG A 186 -3.77 9.94 8.37
C ARG A 186 -3.90 8.90 9.45
N ILE A 187 -3.30 9.13 10.61
CA ILE A 187 -3.37 8.17 11.73
C ILE A 187 -4.83 7.89 12.08
N LEU A 188 -5.62 8.95 12.31
CA LEU A 188 -7.03 8.82 12.68
C LEU A 188 -7.86 8.14 11.59
N TYR A 189 -7.61 8.45 10.31
CA TYR A 189 -8.25 7.77 9.17
C TYR A 189 -7.86 6.29 9.06
N MET A 190 -6.62 5.93 9.37
CA MET A 190 -6.10 4.56 9.24
C MET A 190 -6.51 3.62 10.38
N LEU A 191 -6.74 4.15 11.59
CA LEU A 191 -7.11 3.37 12.77
C LEU A 191 -8.36 2.49 12.56
N PRO A 192 -9.49 2.98 12.02
CA PRO A 192 -10.64 2.13 11.68
C PRO A 192 -10.26 0.93 10.81
N CYS A 193 -9.49 1.14 9.74
CA CYS A 193 -9.09 0.09 8.80
C CYS A 193 -8.19 -0.95 9.46
N TYR A 194 -7.29 -0.51 10.34
CA TYR A 194 -6.49 -1.42 11.18
C TYR A 194 -7.40 -2.25 12.10
N GLN A 195 -8.35 -1.61 12.78
CA GLN A 195 -9.26 -2.27 13.71
C GLN A 195 -10.23 -3.25 13.04
N MET A 196 -10.58 -3.03 11.77
CA MET A 196 -11.34 -4.01 10.98
C MET A 196 -10.62 -5.37 10.91
N GLY A 197 -9.28 -5.37 10.78
CA GLY A 197 -8.46 -6.59 10.79
C GLY A 197 -8.57 -7.35 12.10
N ARG A 198 -8.46 -6.62 13.22
CA ARG A 198 -8.57 -7.19 14.58
C ARG A 198 -9.96 -7.71 14.87
N LEU A 199 -11.01 -6.96 14.50
CA LEU A 199 -12.40 -7.38 14.61
C LEU A 199 -12.69 -8.61 13.77
N TYR A 200 -12.15 -8.66 12.54
CA TYR A 200 -12.30 -9.84 11.71
C TYR A 200 -11.67 -11.06 12.37
N ARG A 201 -10.41 -10.96 12.80
CA ARG A 201 -9.69 -12.06 13.46
C ARG A 201 -10.42 -12.60 14.69
N THR A 202 -10.94 -11.72 15.53
CA THR A 202 -11.45 -12.08 16.87
C THR A 202 -12.94 -12.39 16.88
N LYS A 203 -13.75 -11.77 16.00
CA LYS A 203 -15.21 -11.86 16.05
C LYS A 203 -15.85 -12.39 14.76
N LEU A 204 -15.41 -11.91 13.59
CA LEU A 204 -16.13 -12.16 12.33
C LEU A 204 -15.64 -13.39 11.55
N GLU A 205 -14.36 -13.77 11.64
CA GLU A 205 -13.78 -14.89 10.88
C GLU A 205 -14.57 -16.20 11.11
N ARG A 206 -15.02 -16.44 12.34
CA ARG A 206 -15.82 -17.64 12.69
C ARG A 206 -17.23 -17.65 12.09
N LEU A 207 -17.76 -16.47 11.77
CA LEU A 207 -19.09 -16.27 11.18
C LEU A 207 -19.04 -16.33 9.65
N ASP A 208 -17.84 -16.30 9.07
CA ASP A 208 -17.60 -16.20 7.64
C ASP A 208 -17.80 -17.53 6.89
N ARG A 209 -19.04 -18.05 6.95
CA ARG A 209 -19.44 -19.38 6.45
C ARG A 209 -20.38 -19.36 5.25
N ALA A 210 -20.77 -18.18 4.78
CA ALA A 210 -21.70 -18.04 3.65
C ALA A 210 -21.14 -18.68 2.37
N PRO A 211 -21.99 -19.30 1.52
CA PRO A 211 -21.55 -19.80 0.22
C PRO A 211 -21.09 -18.65 -0.68
N GLY A 212 -20.11 -18.94 -1.56
CA GLY A 212 -19.43 -17.92 -2.36
C GLY A 212 -20.38 -17.05 -3.19
N TRP A 213 -21.35 -17.66 -3.88
CA TRP A 213 -22.30 -16.92 -4.72
C TRP A 213 -23.14 -15.92 -3.92
N LEU A 214 -23.60 -16.29 -2.71
CA LEU A 214 -24.38 -15.40 -1.86
C LEU A 214 -23.50 -14.27 -1.30
N TYR A 215 -22.28 -14.63 -0.88
CA TYR A 215 -21.31 -13.68 -0.36
C TYR A 215 -20.95 -12.60 -1.41
N PHE A 216 -20.59 -13.02 -2.62
CA PHE A 216 -20.29 -12.10 -3.71
C PHE A 216 -21.53 -11.34 -4.17
N GLY A 217 -22.70 -11.98 -4.24
CA GLY A 217 -23.96 -11.32 -4.60
C GLY A 217 -24.31 -10.17 -3.66
N VAL A 218 -24.20 -10.38 -2.34
CA VAL A 218 -24.41 -9.32 -1.34
C VAL A 218 -23.38 -8.20 -1.48
N LEU A 219 -22.10 -8.52 -1.63
CA LEU A 219 -21.05 -7.51 -1.81
C LEU A 219 -21.25 -6.67 -3.07
N LEU A 220 -21.62 -7.30 -4.18
CA LEU A 220 -21.90 -6.60 -5.44
C LEU A 220 -23.15 -5.72 -5.31
N ALA A 221 -24.22 -6.19 -4.66
CA ALA A 221 -25.41 -5.38 -4.41
C ALA A 221 -25.09 -4.15 -3.56
N VAL A 222 -24.31 -4.31 -2.47
CA VAL A 222 -23.89 -3.18 -1.63
C VAL A 222 -23.02 -2.21 -2.42
N GLN A 223 -22.06 -2.69 -3.21
CA GLN A 223 -21.23 -1.80 -4.04
C GLN A 223 -22.01 -1.10 -5.12
N LEU A 224 -23.01 -1.74 -5.73
CA LEU A 224 -23.88 -1.11 -6.72
C LEU A 224 -24.69 0.02 -6.10
N ILE A 225 -25.22 -0.18 -4.89
CA ILE A 225 -25.90 0.89 -4.14
C ILE A 225 -24.94 2.04 -3.87
N LEU A 226 -23.74 1.75 -3.36
CA LEU A 226 -22.73 2.79 -3.09
C LEU A 226 -22.34 3.55 -4.37
N ALA A 227 -22.06 2.84 -5.47
CA ALA A 227 -21.71 3.44 -6.76
C ALA A 227 -22.85 4.27 -7.35
N SER A 228 -24.11 3.90 -7.11
CA SER A 228 -25.28 4.65 -7.59
C SER A 228 -25.57 5.90 -6.75
N CYS A 229 -25.23 5.87 -5.46
CA CYS A 229 -25.48 6.97 -4.53
C CYS A 229 -24.30 7.94 -4.37
N CYS A 230 -23.12 7.61 -4.89
CA CYS A 230 -21.88 8.36 -4.68
C CYS A 230 -21.24 8.79 -6.01
N ASN A 231 -20.71 10.01 -6.05
CA ASN A 231 -19.95 10.52 -7.20
C ASN A 231 -18.49 10.06 -7.13
N GLY A 232 -18.28 8.76 -7.37
CA GLY A 232 -16.98 8.09 -7.35
C GLY A 232 -16.53 7.64 -5.96
N LEU A 233 -15.85 6.51 -5.84
CA LEU A 233 -15.53 5.90 -4.52
C LEU A 233 -14.05 6.02 -4.11
N ALA A 234 -13.20 6.54 -5.00
CA ALA A 234 -11.77 6.67 -4.78
C ALA A 234 -11.45 7.76 -3.74
N VAL A 235 -10.50 7.47 -2.85
CA VAL A 235 -10.02 8.41 -1.83
C VAL A 235 -8.48 8.37 -1.80
N SER A 236 -7.85 9.47 -1.43
CA SER A 236 -6.40 9.47 -1.19
C SER A 236 -6.11 9.33 0.29
N ALA A 237 -5.70 8.13 0.71
CA ALA A 237 -5.20 7.93 2.07
C ALA A 237 -3.87 8.67 2.31
N ALA A 238 -3.05 8.89 1.27
CA ALA A 238 -1.76 9.57 1.38
C ALA A 238 -1.93 11.06 1.70
N TRP A 239 -2.91 11.70 1.07
CA TRP A 239 -3.19 13.12 1.24
C TRP A 239 -4.35 13.40 2.19
N CYS A 240 -5.03 12.37 2.69
CA CYS A 240 -6.29 12.47 3.44
C CYS A 240 -7.28 13.39 2.72
N ASN A 241 -7.61 13.09 1.46
CA ASN A 241 -8.57 13.86 0.67
C ASN A 241 -9.39 12.95 -0.27
N GLY A 242 -10.26 13.56 -1.07
CA GLY A 242 -11.18 12.83 -1.96
C GLY A 242 -12.44 12.31 -1.26
N PHE A 243 -12.73 12.80 -0.05
CA PHE A 243 -13.91 12.40 0.71
C PHE A 243 -15.16 13.17 0.26
N SER A 244 -15.70 12.87 -0.92
CA SER A 244 -16.86 13.60 -1.46
C SER A 244 -18.22 13.06 -1.01
N ASN A 245 -18.29 11.80 -0.55
CA ASN A 245 -19.58 11.09 -0.39
C ASN A 245 -19.97 10.80 1.05
N GLY A 246 -19.60 11.68 1.99
CA GLY A 246 -19.94 11.55 3.41
C GLY A 246 -18.93 10.77 4.26
N LEU A 247 -19.16 10.78 5.57
CA LEU A 247 -18.16 10.38 6.58
C LEU A 247 -17.92 8.87 6.66
N LEU A 248 -18.95 8.06 6.37
CA LEU A 248 -18.89 6.60 6.47
C LEU A 248 -18.48 5.92 5.17
N THR A 249 -18.73 6.56 4.03
CA THR A 249 -18.52 5.97 2.71
C THR A 249 -17.12 5.43 2.50
N PRO A 250 -16.02 6.14 2.86
CA PRO A 250 -14.66 5.60 2.71
C PRO A 250 -14.42 4.29 3.47
N TYR A 251 -15.13 4.08 4.59
CA TYR A 251 -14.98 2.88 5.41
C TYR A 251 -15.87 1.74 4.91
N LEU A 252 -17.06 2.06 4.39
CA LEU A 252 -17.95 1.07 3.77
C LEU A 252 -17.32 0.51 2.48
N THR A 253 -16.77 1.38 1.62
CA THR A 253 -16.10 0.98 0.38
C THR A 253 -14.81 0.21 0.65
N ALA A 254 -14.04 0.62 1.66
CA ALA A 254 -12.89 -0.15 2.12
C ALA A 254 -13.31 -1.55 2.61
N ALA A 255 -14.34 -1.63 3.45
CA ALA A 255 -14.80 -2.91 4.01
C ALA A 255 -15.31 -3.87 2.93
N THR A 256 -16.11 -3.41 1.97
CA THR A 256 -16.61 -4.24 0.86
C THR A 256 -15.49 -4.68 -0.08
N GLY A 257 -14.55 -3.79 -0.43
CA GLY A 257 -13.39 -4.12 -1.25
C GLY A 257 -12.47 -5.13 -0.58
N ILE A 258 -12.17 -4.95 0.71
CA ILE A 258 -11.39 -5.91 1.50
C ILE A 258 -12.11 -7.25 1.56
N ALA A 259 -13.42 -7.27 1.87
CA ALA A 259 -14.21 -8.49 1.93
C ALA A 259 -14.18 -9.27 0.61
N PHE A 260 -14.34 -8.58 -0.51
CA PHE A 260 -14.27 -9.17 -1.84
C PHE A 260 -12.93 -9.85 -2.10
N TRP A 261 -11.82 -9.12 -1.94
CA TRP A 261 -10.48 -9.64 -2.23
C TRP A 261 -9.98 -10.65 -1.20
N LEU A 262 -10.42 -10.55 0.06
CA LEU A 262 -10.17 -11.55 1.10
C LEU A 262 -10.80 -12.89 0.74
N ARG A 263 -12.04 -12.88 0.21
CA ARG A 263 -12.73 -14.09 -0.25
C ARG A 263 -12.07 -14.66 -1.50
N VAL A 264 -11.79 -13.84 -2.50
CA VAL A 264 -11.06 -14.27 -3.71
C VAL A 264 -9.72 -14.92 -3.33
N SER A 265 -8.97 -14.31 -2.41
CA SER A 265 -7.69 -14.86 -1.95
C SER A 265 -7.83 -16.18 -1.19
N ARG A 266 -8.93 -16.37 -0.44
CA ARG A 266 -9.25 -17.65 0.20
C ARG A 266 -9.47 -18.76 -0.83
N ASP A 267 -10.24 -18.45 -1.86
CA ASP A 267 -10.64 -19.43 -2.88
C ASP A 267 -9.47 -19.73 -3.84
N LEU A 268 -8.57 -18.76 -4.07
CA LEU A 268 -7.34 -18.94 -4.86
C LEU A 268 -6.19 -19.59 -4.08
N ALA A 269 -6.17 -19.54 -2.74
CA ALA A 269 -5.07 -20.04 -1.93
C ALA A 269 -4.68 -21.51 -2.21
N PRO A 270 -5.62 -22.47 -2.39
CA PRO A 270 -5.27 -23.86 -2.69
C PRO A 270 -4.55 -24.05 -4.03
N ALA A 271 -4.84 -23.20 -5.02
CA ALA A 271 -4.22 -23.24 -6.35
C ALA A 271 -2.89 -22.49 -6.37
N LEU A 272 -2.91 -21.21 -5.98
CA LEU A 272 -1.75 -20.33 -6.05
C LEU A 272 -0.70 -20.66 -4.99
N GLY A 273 -1.12 -21.18 -3.84
CA GLY A 273 -0.22 -21.52 -2.75
C GLY A 273 0.71 -22.71 -3.02
N LYS A 274 0.51 -23.42 -4.13
CA LYS A 274 1.46 -24.43 -4.63
C LYS A 274 2.58 -23.81 -5.46
N SER A 275 2.40 -22.59 -5.95
CA SER A 275 3.37 -21.90 -6.80
C SER A 275 4.42 -21.18 -5.97
N ARG A 276 5.69 -21.48 -6.25
CA ARG A 276 6.83 -20.78 -5.64
C ARG A 276 6.83 -19.28 -5.95
N PHE A 277 6.33 -18.89 -7.13
CA PHE A 277 6.25 -17.48 -7.51
C PHE A 277 5.32 -16.70 -6.59
N TRP A 278 4.08 -17.17 -6.40
CA TRP A 278 3.09 -16.48 -5.58
C TRP A 278 3.48 -16.41 -4.11
N LEU A 279 4.08 -17.48 -3.57
CA LEU A 279 4.63 -17.48 -2.21
C LEU A 279 5.80 -16.50 -2.06
N TYR A 280 6.67 -16.42 -3.06
CA TYR A 280 7.79 -15.48 -3.07
C TYR A 280 7.29 -14.04 -3.15
N PHE A 281 6.38 -13.74 -4.09
CA PHE A 281 5.82 -12.41 -4.25
C PHE A 281 5.08 -11.94 -2.99
N GLY A 282 4.19 -12.77 -2.44
CA GLY A 282 3.44 -12.41 -1.22
C GLY A 282 4.31 -12.21 0.03
N SER A 283 5.55 -12.70 0.03
CA SER A 283 6.53 -12.47 1.10
C SER A 283 7.51 -11.32 0.84
N HIS A 284 7.47 -10.71 -0.36
CA HIS A 284 8.37 -9.63 -0.79
C HIS A 284 7.59 -8.42 -1.34
N THR A 285 6.37 -8.18 -0.86
CA THR A 285 5.54 -7.06 -1.29
C THR A 285 6.17 -5.70 -0.95
N PHE A 286 6.97 -5.61 0.12
CA PHE A 286 7.72 -4.40 0.48
C PHE A 286 8.62 -3.91 -0.67
N ALA A 287 9.33 -4.83 -1.34
CA ALA A 287 10.20 -4.46 -2.44
C ALA A 287 9.44 -3.94 -3.66
N VAL A 288 8.31 -4.55 -3.99
CA VAL A 288 7.44 -4.07 -5.07
C VAL A 288 6.91 -2.68 -4.75
N MET A 289 6.40 -2.46 -3.54
CA MET A 289 5.98 -1.12 -3.08
C MET A 289 7.11 -0.08 -3.20
N MET A 290 8.32 -0.44 -2.80
CA MET A 290 9.46 0.46 -2.81
C MET A 290 9.93 0.82 -4.23
N HIS A 291 9.90 -0.14 -5.16
CA HIS A 291 10.61 -0.03 -6.44
C HIS A 291 9.71 -0.02 -7.69
N GLN A 292 8.38 -0.16 -7.56
CA GLN A 292 7.48 -0.21 -8.72
C GLN A 292 7.57 1.06 -9.59
N VAL A 293 7.68 2.24 -9.01
CA VAL A 293 7.74 3.51 -9.77
C VAL A 293 9.07 3.62 -10.53
N LEU A 294 10.18 3.22 -9.90
CA LEU A 294 11.47 3.10 -10.60
C LEU A 294 11.40 2.08 -11.76
N SER A 295 10.64 1.00 -11.58
CA SER A 295 10.42 0.00 -12.62
C SER A 295 9.62 0.57 -13.80
N PHE A 296 8.59 1.39 -13.53
CA PHE A 296 7.87 2.13 -14.59
C PHE A 296 8.80 3.09 -15.32
N PHE A 297 9.68 3.78 -14.58
CA PHE A 297 10.68 4.66 -15.14
C PHE A 297 11.65 3.90 -16.07
N ALA A 298 12.06 2.69 -15.72
CA ALA A 298 12.88 1.84 -16.58
C ALA A 298 12.14 1.44 -17.88
N VAL A 299 10.85 1.14 -17.82
CA VAL A 299 10.03 0.83 -19.02
C VAL A 299 9.96 2.02 -19.97
N LYS A 300 9.61 3.21 -19.48
CA LYS A 300 9.59 4.42 -20.34
C LYS A 300 10.98 4.84 -20.82
N GLY A 301 12.03 4.59 -20.02
CA GLY A 301 13.42 4.75 -20.46
C GLY A 301 13.81 3.81 -21.61
N ALA A 302 13.32 2.57 -21.60
CA ALA A 302 13.52 1.62 -22.70
C ALA A 302 12.82 2.09 -23.99
N PHE A 303 11.60 2.63 -23.89
CA PHE A 303 10.92 3.26 -25.02
C PHE A 303 11.68 4.47 -25.56
N ALA A 304 12.15 5.36 -24.68
CA ALA A 304 12.95 6.52 -25.07
C ALA A 304 14.23 6.11 -25.81
N LEU A 305 14.93 5.08 -25.31
CA LEU A 305 16.14 4.55 -25.94
C LEU A 305 15.82 3.93 -27.31
N ALA A 306 14.78 3.10 -27.39
CA ALA A 306 14.35 2.49 -28.66
C ALA A 306 13.96 3.56 -29.70
N GLY A 307 13.23 4.60 -29.28
CA GLY A 307 12.87 5.70 -30.17
C GLY A 307 14.09 6.47 -30.67
N ARG A 308 15.11 6.66 -29.82
CA ARG A 308 16.39 7.27 -30.23
C ARG A 308 17.20 6.40 -31.18
N LEU A 309 17.26 5.08 -30.95
CA LEU A 309 18.09 4.17 -31.73
C LEU A 309 17.47 3.80 -33.09
N PHE A 310 16.15 3.63 -33.14
CA PHE A 310 15.45 3.10 -34.32
C PHE A 310 14.55 4.12 -35.01
N GLY A 311 14.43 5.36 -34.50
CA GLY A 311 13.57 6.39 -35.08
C GLY A 311 12.07 6.09 -34.97
N ILE A 312 11.67 5.25 -34.02
CA ILE A 312 10.28 4.89 -33.71
C ILE A 312 9.74 5.71 -32.54
N PHE A 313 8.44 5.60 -32.22
CA PHE A 313 7.82 6.29 -31.06
C PHE A 313 7.89 7.83 -31.16
N ALA A 314 7.48 8.38 -32.31
CA ALA A 314 7.47 9.83 -32.53
C ALA A 314 6.52 10.60 -31.59
N ASP A 315 5.53 9.90 -31.02
CA ASP A 315 4.57 10.36 -30.01
C ASP A 315 5.11 10.31 -28.57
N PHE A 316 6.38 9.92 -28.36
CA PHE A 316 7.00 9.93 -27.04
C PHE A 316 7.26 11.35 -26.54
N ASP A 317 6.69 11.70 -25.39
CA ASP A 317 6.85 13.00 -24.76
C ASP A 317 8.13 13.04 -23.92
N ARG A 318 9.15 13.72 -24.45
CA ARG A 318 10.44 13.88 -23.80
C ARG A 318 10.38 14.82 -22.59
N GLU A 319 9.54 15.84 -22.63
CA GLU A 319 9.42 16.79 -21.52
C GLU A 319 8.77 16.10 -20.32
N ALA A 320 7.66 15.39 -20.55
CA ALA A 320 7.00 14.60 -19.53
C ALA A 320 7.93 13.50 -18.98
N PHE A 321 8.75 12.85 -19.81
CA PHE A 321 9.74 11.88 -19.34
C PHE A 321 10.79 12.47 -18.40
N LEU A 322 11.19 13.73 -18.61
CA LEU A 322 12.20 14.41 -17.79
C LEU A 322 11.63 15.05 -16.52
N THR A 323 10.33 15.35 -16.48
CA THR A 323 9.72 16.17 -15.42
C THR A 323 8.65 15.45 -14.61
N ASP A 324 8.00 14.43 -15.16
CA ASP A 324 6.91 13.70 -14.50
C ASP A 324 7.25 12.22 -14.28
N VAL A 325 7.34 11.82 -13.01
CA VAL A 325 7.54 10.42 -12.64
C VAL A 325 6.36 9.55 -13.08
N TYR A 326 5.14 10.09 -13.07
CA TYR A 326 3.89 9.40 -13.36
C TYR A 326 3.55 9.35 -14.84
N TYR A 327 4.33 9.99 -15.70
CA TYR A 327 4.21 9.83 -17.15
C TYR A 327 4.35 8.34 -17.54
N VAL A 328 3.29 7.77 -18.08
CA VAL A 328 3.22 6.42 -18.66
C VAL A 328 3.10 6.58 -20.17
N TYR A 329 4.09 6.09 -20.92
CA TYR A 329 4.06 6.16 -22.36
C TYR A 329 3.31 4.95 -22.93
N LEU A 330 2.30 5.23 -23.75
CA LEU A 330 1.47 4.23 -24.44
C LEU A 330 1.66 4.44 -25.94
N PRO A 331 2.47 3.62 -26.63
CA PRO A 331 2.68 3.74 -28.07
C PRO A 331 1.35 3.79 -28.84
N GLY A 332 1.12 4.88 -29.57
CA GLY A 332 -0.12 5.08 -30.32
C GLY A 332 -1.38 5.22 -29.46
N GLY A 333 -1.22 5.53 -28.17
CA GLY A 333 -2.34 5.63 -27.21
C GLY A 333 -2.97 4.28 -26.85
N LEU A 334 -2.28 3.17 -27.07
CA LEU A 334 -2.82 1.83 -26.83
C LEU A 334 -2.79 1.46 -25.34
N ASP A 335 -3.94 1.52 -24.68
CA ASP A 335 -4.11 1.14 -23.26
C ASP A 335 -3.52 -0.23 -22.86
N PRO A 336 -3.54 -1.30 -23.69
CA PRO A 336 -2.93 -2.57 -23.32
C PRO A 336 -1.46 -2.49 -22.93
N PHE A 337 -0.72 -1.46 -23.36
CA PHE A 337 0.66 -1.24 -22.93
C PHE A 337 0.79 -0.97 -21.43
N ARG A 338 -0.27 -0.54 -20.72
CA ARG A 338 -0.27 -0.42 -19.26
C ARG A 338 0.08 -1.75 -18.58
N MET A 339 -0.29 -2.89 -19.18
CA MET A 339 0.08 -4.22 -18.65
C MET A 339 1.58 -4.50 -18.68
N LEU A 340 2.33 -3.91 -19.62
CA LEU A 340 3.78 -4.00 -19.62
C LEU A 340 4.36 -3.32 -18.37
N TYR A 341 3.82 -2.16 -18.01
CA TYR A 341 4.20 -1.45 -16.78
C TYR A 341 3.82 -2.25 -15.54
N VAL A 342 2.62 -2.85 -15.48
CA VAL A 342 2.21 -3.72 -14.37
C VAL A 342 3.17 -4.91 -14.21
N ALA A 343 3.47 -5.61 -15.31
CA ALA A 343 4.38 -6.74 -15.30
C ALA A 343 5.78 -6.35 -14.84
N ALA A 344 6.34 -5.26 -15.39
CA ALA A 344 7.65 -4.76 -15.01
C ALA A 344 7.68 -4.25 -13.55
N GLY A 345 6.64 -3.55 -13.11
CA GLY A 345 6.45 -3.04 -11.76
C GLY A 345 6.50 -4.11 -10.68
N ILE A 346 6.13 -5.36 -11.03
CA ILE A 346 6.20 -6.51 -10.13
C ILE A 346 7.48 -7.32 -10.36
N ALA A 347 7.81 -7.63 -11.62
CA ALA A 347 8.89 -8.55 -11.95
C ALA A 347 10.28 -7.96 -11.64
N LEU A 348 10.52 -6.68 -11.94
CA LEU A 348 11.83 -6.06 -11.73
C LEU A 348 12.19 -5.96 -10.24
N PRO A 349 11.30 -5.50 -9.34
CA PRO A 349 11.61 -5.48 -7.91
C PRO A 349 11.83 -6.88 -7.32
N LEU A 350 11.02 -7.87 -7.72
CA LEU A 350 11.20 -9.25 -7.27
C LEU A 350 12.51 -9.86 -7.78
N PHE A 351 12.91 -9.53 -9.01
CA PHE A 351 14.19 -9.93 -9.57
C PHE A 351 15.35 -9.30 -8.80
N LEU A 352 15.25 -8.00 -8.48
CA LEU A 352 16.24 -7.31 -7.63
C LEU A 352 16.38 -7.98 -6.27
N CYS A 353 15.29 -8.31 -5.58
CA CYS A 353 15.33 -9.06 -4.32
C CYS A 353 16.04 -10.40 -4.48
N ARG A 354 15.74 -11.14 -5.55
CA ARG A 354 16.36 -12.44 -5.80
C ARG A 354 17.86 -12.32 -6.08
N LEU A 355 18.27 -11.26 -6.77
CA LEU A 355 19.69 -10.98 -7.02
C LEU A 355 20.42 -10.66 -5.70
N LEU A 356 19.84 -9.80 -4.87
CA LEU A 356 20.37 -9.48 -3.54
C LEU A 356 20.49 -10.73 -2.65
N ASP A 357 19.51 -11.62 -2.70
CA ASP A 357 19.52 -12.90 -1.98
C ASP A 357 20.65 -13.85 -2.45
N LEU A 358 20.95 -13.85 -3.75
CA LEU A 358 22.05 -14.64 -4.30
C LEU A 358 23.41 -14.05 -3.94
N LEU A 359 23.53 -12.72 -3.93
CA LEU A 359 24.74 -12.02 -3.50
C LEU A 359 25.04 -12.24 -2.02
N GLU A 360 24.01 -12.23 -1.15
CA GLU A 360 24.16 -12.51 0.28
C GLU A 360 24.73 -13.91 0.53
N ARG A 361 24.32 -14.93 -0.23
CA ARG A 361 24.88 -16.29 -0.09
C ARG A 361 26.37 -16.37 -0.38
N ARG A 362 26.94 -15.37 -1.05
CA ARG A 362 28.36 -15.29 -1.43
C ARG A 362 29.16 -14.29 -0.60
N LEU A 363 28.52 -13.41 0.16
CA LEU A 363 29.16 -12.38 0.97
C LEU A 363 29.11 -12.74 2.47
N PRO A 364 30.19 -12.54 3.25
CA PRO A 364 30.21 -12.85 4.67
C PRO A 364 29.35 -11.92 5.55
N TRP A 365 28.73 -10.87 4.97
CA TRP A 365 28.00 -9.82 5.70
C TRP A 365 26.48 -9.85 5.40
N LYS A 366 25.65 -9.86 6.45
CA LYS A 366 24.17 -9.90 6.37
C LYS A 366 23.52 -8.52 6.17
N LEU A 367 23.93 -7.78 5.14
CA LEU A 367 23.42 -6.42 4.85
C LEU A 367 21.96 -6.42 4.36
N THR A 368 21.54 -7.48 3.68
CA THR A 368 20.21 -7.64 3.04
C THR A 368 19.05 -7.82 4.01
N LYS A 369 19.28 -8.25 5.26
CA LYS A 369 18.23 -8.29 6.29
C LYS A 369 17.64 -6.91 6.60
N ILE A 370 18.40 -5.85 6.35
CA ILE A 370 17.95 -4.45 6.49
C ILE A 370 17.30 -3.95 5.20
N LEU A 371 17.53 -4.58 4.05
CA LEU A 371 17.03 -4.12 2.75
C LEU A 371 15.77 -4.85 2.28
N ARG A 372 15.33 -5.88 3.01
CA ARG A 372 14.16 -6.74 2.71
C ARG A 372 12.85 -6.20 3.25
#